data_AF-A0A843DAE2-F1
#
_entry.id   AF-A0A843DAE2-F1
#
_cell.length_a   1.000
_cell.length_b   1.000
_cell.length_c   1.000
_cell.angle_alpha   90.00
_cell.angle_beta   90.00
_cell.angle_gamma   90.00
#
_symmetry.space_group_name_H-M   'P 1'
#
loop_
_entity.id
_entity.type
_entity.pdbx_description
1 polymer ?
#
loop_
_entity_poly.entity_id
_entity_poly.type
_entity_poly.pdbx_seq_one_letter_code
_entity_poly.pdbx_strand_id
1 'polypeptide(L)'
;MDNGQYAIRWIPSYDSNVSKLIENLAFKCPDDLISFKGNPLSKYDQVICAISMFFTGFAYYIYYNIKPGLMKSLKNNIYYDLFFFESQNLSVKGVENTLNDWLSPLFKEFDFHFILDVSQENEMFIITPKVIIDDESFNLSDILSSGKYPEIIRNSNIISDLFSKYQLDMDLNQTIMLDIKDFLFFNYALIKRFEKNGIDVILPDELTIEKSAKLSLTSDDDFSSKTTLTLDDLDKFDWKVAIGDETYSLNEFENLSKNYAGLVKINNKYLRINTDDLANINSQTDLIPINPTQNDLMHFIEWRYRKTGYWNKG
;
A
#
# COMPACT_ATOMS: atom_id res chain seq x y z
N MET A 1 34.74 -16.94 17.70
CA MET A 1 35.12 -15.74 18.46
C MET A 1 34.99 -16.14 19.92
N ASP A 2 36.10 -16.31 20.63
CA ASP A 2 36.14 -16.99 21.95
C ASP A 2 36.37 -16.04 23.15
N ASN A 3 36.16 -14.72 22.98
CA ASN A 3 36.49 -13.73 24.02
C ASN A 3 35.32 -12.82 24.43
N GLY A 4 34.08 -13.33 24.47
CA GLY A 4 32.92 -12.51 24.91
C GLY A 4 32.72 -11.23 24.10
N GLN A 5 33.32 -11.15 22.90
CA GLN A 5 33.17 -10.03 21.97
C GLN A 5 31.91 -10.29 21.15
N TYR A 6 30.96 -9.37 21.26
CA TYR A 6 29.72 -9.39 20.51
C TYR A 6 29.96 -8.80 19.11
N ALA A 7 29.34 -9.39 18.10
CA ALA A 7 29.30 -8.86 16.75
C ALA A 7 27.85 -8.56 16.38
N ILE A 8 27.61 -7.44 15.71
CA ILE A 8 26.28 -7.11 15.21
C ILE A 8 26.01 -8.03 14.03
N ARG A 9 25.05 -8.94 14.19
CA ARG A 9 24.50 -9.70 13.07
C ARG A 9 23.28 -8.96 12.55
N TRP A 10 23.39 -8.43 11.34
CA TRP A 10 22.24 -7.92 10.63
C TRP A 10 21.40 -9.09 10.13
N ILE A 11 20.08 -8.97 10.29
CA ILE A 11 19.11 -9.93 9.79
C ILE A 11 18.22 -9.18 8.81
N PRO A 12 18.11 -9.65 7.55
CA PRO A 12 17.28 -8.99 6.56
C PRO A 12 15.80 -9.08 6.95
N SER A 13 15.07 -8.00 6.68
CA SER A 13 13.61 -8.02 6.72
C SER A 13 13.08 -8.90 5.58
N TYR A 14 11.96 -9.58 5.83
CA TYR A 14 11.22 -10.35 4.82
C TYR A 14 10.42 -9.46 3.84
N ASP A 15 10.56 -8.14 3.93
CA ASP A 15 10.03 -7.19 2.94
C ASP A 15 10.50 -7.54 1.51
N SER A 16 9.56 -7.58 0.56
CA SER A 16 9.82 -8.01 -0.82
C SER A 16 10.89 -7.16 -1.54
N ASN A 17 11.07 -5.89 -1.19
CA ASN A 17 12.12 -5.05 -1.77
C ASN A 17 13.49 -5.40 -1.19
N VAL A 18 13.55 -5.67 0.12
CA VAL A 18 14.76 -6.09 0.81
C VAL A 18 15.23 -7.45 0.30
N SER A 19 14.31 -8.41 0.15
CA SER A 19 14.62 -9.73 -0.42
C SER A 19 15.19 -9.63 -1.83
N LYS A 20 14.54 -8.86 -2.73
CA LYS A 20 15.03 -8.63 -4.10
C LYS A 20 16.42 -7.98 -4.14
N LEU A 21 16.70 -7.05 -3.22
CA LEU A 21 18.01 -6.41 -3.13
C LEU A 21 19.09 -7.41 -2.71
N ILE A 22 18.80 -8.26 -1.73
CA ILE A 22 19.75 -9.27 -1.25
C ILE A 22 20.00 -10.32 -2.33
N GLU A 23 18.95 -10.79 -3.01
CA GLU A 23 19.09 -11.72 -4.13
C GLU A 23 19.96 -11.14 -5.24
N ASN A 24 19.77 -9.86 -5.58
CA ASN A 24 20.60 -9.17 -6.58
C ASN A 24 22.07 -9.06 -6.14
N LEU A 25 22.30 -8.74 -4.86
CA LEU A 25 23.65 -8.70 -4.28
C LEU A 25 24.28 -10.09 -4.25
N ALA A 26 23.52 -11.12 -3.87
CA ALA A 26 23.97 -12.51 -3.83
C ALA A 26 24.31 -13.02 -5.24
N PHE A 27 23.50 -12.68 -6.24
CA PHE A 27 23.75 -13.04 -7.63
C PHE A 27 25.09 -12.47 -8.13
N LYS A 28 25.42 -11.24 -7.73
CA LYS A 28 26.68 -10.56 -8.07
C LYS A 28 27.85 -10.90 -7.15
N CYS A 29 27.60 -11.62 -6.06
CA CYS A 29 28.62 -11.95 -5.07
C CYS A 29 29.59 -13.01 -5.64
N PRO A 30 30.91 -12.80 -5.52
CA PRO A 30 31.91 -13.84 -5.78
C PRO A 30 31.70 -15.05 -4.87
N ASP A 31 32.14 -16.23 -5.31
CA ASP A 31 31.95 -17.48 -4.56
C ASP A 31 32.81 -17.55 -3.29
N ASP A 32 33.89 -16.78 -3.22
CA ASP A 32 34.97 -16.90 -2.22
C ASP A 32 35.22 -15.60 -1.43
N LEU A 33 34.29 -14.64 -1.47
CA LEU A 33 34.43 -13.36 -0.77
C LEU A 33 34.58 -13.53 0.75
N ILE A 34 33.78 -14.41 1.35
CA ILE A 34 33.82 -14.70 2.79
C ILE A 34 33.82 -16.22 3.02
N SER A 35 34.79 -16.68 3.81
CA SER A 35 34.91 -18.07 4.24
C SER A 35 34.85 -18.20 5.75
N PHE A 36 34.32 -19.33 6.22
CA PHE A 36 34.32 -19.72 7.61
C PHE A 36 35.03 -21.06 7.76
N LYS A 37 36.06 -21.10 8.62
CA LYS A 37 36.91 -22.29 8.84
C LYS A 37 37.47 -22.88 7.53
N GLY A 38 37.83 -22.01 6.58
CA GLY A 38 38.44 -22.41 5.30
C GLY A 38 37.45 -22.83 4.21
N ASN A 39 36.14 -22.85 4.48
CA ASN A 39 35.12 -23.12 3.46
C ASN A 39 34.38 -21.83 3.08
N PRO A 40 34.17 -21.54 1.79
CA PRO A 40 33.36 -20.41 1.37
C PRO A 40 31.92 -20.60 1.86
N LEU A 41 31.30 -19.50 2.31
CA LEU A 41 29.89 -19.50 2.68
C LEU A 41 28.99 -19.50 1.43
N SER A 42 27.70 -19.80 1.58
CA SER A 42 26.74 -19.62 0.48
C SER A 42 26.73 -18.15 0.03
N LYS A 43 26.45 -17.85 -1.24
CA LYS A 43 26.43 -16.46 -1.73
C LYS A 43 25.51 -15.55 -0.91
N TYR A 44 24.37 -16.09 -0.49
CA TYR A 44 23.45 -15.39 0.40
C TYR A 44 24.10 -15.08 1.75
N ASP A 45 24.65 -16.10 2.42
CA ASP A 45 25.33 -15.92 3.71
C ASP A 45 26.53 -14.99 3.63
N GLN A 46 27.26 -14.99 2.51
CA GLN A 46 28.36 -14.05 2.26
C GLN A 46 27.86 -12.60 2.25
N VAL A 47 26.74 -12.32 1.60
CA VAL A 47 26.15 -10.97 1.57
C VAL A 47 25.69 -10.55 2.97
N ILE A 48 24.98 -11.43 3.69
CA ILE A 48 24.52 -11.15 5.06
C ILE A 48 25.72 -10.89 5.98
N CYS A 49 26.78 -11.69 5.86
CA CYS A 49 27.99 -11.57 6.65
C CYS A 49 28.74 -10.27 6.32
N ALA A 50 28.89 -9.92 5.04
CA ALA A 50 29.53 -8.68 4.60
C ALA A 50 28.78 -7.44 5.13
N ILE A 51 27.46 -7.42 5.04
CA ILE A 51 26.63 -6.33 5.56
C ILE A 51 26.74 -6.25 7.10
N SER A 52 26.71 -7.39 7.79
CA SER A 52 26.89 -7.45 9.25
C SER A 52 28.26 -6.90 9.67
N MET A 53 29.33 -7.25 8.94
CA MET A 53 30.68 -6.73 9.16
C MET A 53 30.75 -5.23 8.89
N PHE A 54 30.10 -4.75 7.83
CA PHE A 54 30.02 -3.32 7.53
C PHE A 54 29.33 -2.54 8.65
N PHE A 55 28.16 -3.00 9.13
CA PHE A 55 27.47 -2.36 10.25
C PHE A 55 28.30 -2.38 11.53
N THR A 56 28.96 -3.49 11.82
CA THR A 56 29.86 -3.60 12.97
C THR A 56 31.03 -2.60 12.85
N GLY A 57 31.66 -2.52 11.68
CA GLY A 57 32.76 -1.58 11.43
C GLY A 57 32.30 -0.12 11.46
N PHE A 58 31.14 0.17 10.91
CA PHE A 58 30.54 1.51 10.91
C PHE A 58 30.17 1.95 12.33
N ALA A 59 29.58 1.07 13.14
CA ALA A 59 29.29 1.33 14.55
C ALA A 59 30.55 1.67 15.34
N TYR A 60 31.62 0.87 15.13
CA TYR A 60 32.92 1.11 15.74
C TYR A 60 33.50 2.45 15.26
N TYR A 61 33.48 2.72 13.95
CA TYR A 61 33.96 4.00 13.41
C TYR A 61 33.24 5.20 14.03
N ILE A 62 31.91 5.13 14.15
CA ILE A 62 31.11 6.16 14.81
C ILE A 62 31.55 6.32 16.27
N TYR A 63 31.70 5.22 17.02
CA TYR A 63 32.11 5.26 18.43
C TYR A 63 33.41 6.02 18.65
N TYR A 64 34.43 5.78 17.81
CA TYR A 64 35.75 6.38 17.99
C TYR A 64 35.89 7.77 17.39
N ASN A 65 35.10 8.13 16.37
CA ASN A 65 35.26 9.39 15.63
C ASN A 65 34.17 10.42 15.90
N ILE A 66 33.15 10.09 16.69
CA ILE A 66 32.11 11.04 17.06
C ILE A 66 32.66 12.12 18.00
N LYS A 67 32.22 13.37 17.76
CA LYS A 67 32.51 14.50 18.67
C LYS A 67 31.97 14.20 20.07
N PRO A 68 32.73 14.51 21.15
CA PRO A 68 32.34 14.18 22.53
C PRO A 68 30.93 14.66 22.95
N GLY A 69 30.50 15.83 22.47
CA GLY A 69 29.17 16.36 22.75
C GLY A 69 28.04 15.56 22.11
N LEU A 70 28.27 15.01 20.91
CA LEU A 70 27.30 14.18 20.19
C LEU A 70 27.30 12.75 20.77
N MET A 71 28.46 12.25 21.22
CA MET A 71 28.57 10.99 21.96
C MET A 71 27.75 11.02 23.25
N LYS A 72 27.76 12.15 23.98
CA LYS A 72 26.96 12.33 25.19
C LYS A 72 25.46 12.25 24.91
N SER A 73 25.02 12.81 23.78
CA SER A 73 23.61 12.70 23.35
C SER A 73 23.24 11.28 22.91
N LEU A 74 24.16 10.54 22.27
CA LEU A 74 23.92 9.18 21.81
C LEU A 74 23.98 8.15 22.93
N LYS A 75 24.90 8.28 23.90
CA LYS A 75 24.92 7.46 25.13
C LYS A 75 23.69 7.68 26.02
N ASN A 76 23.00 8.80 25.87
CA ASN A 76 21.72 9.02 26.54
C ASN A 76 20.54 8.43 25.75
N ASN A 77 20.78 7.90 24.54
CA ASN A 77 19.77 7.30 23.69
C ASN A 77 19.76 5.78 23.90
N ILE A 78 18.70 5.30 24.56
CA ILE A 78 18.50 3.88 24.85
C ILE A 78 18.59 2.98 23.60
N TYR A 79 18.16 3.47 22.43
CA TYR A 79 18.25 2.70 21.19
C TYR A 79 19.71 2.55 20.74
N TYR A 80 20.52 3.60 20.86
CA TYR A 80 21.92 3.55 20.48
C TYR A 80 22.71 2.54 21.36
N ASP A 81 22.46 2.54 22.66
CA ASP A 81 23.10 1.58 23.57
C ASP A 81 22.64 0.13 23.30
N LEU A 82 21.35 -0.07 23.03
CA LEU A 82 20.76 -1.38 22.72
C LEU A 82 21.33 -2.00 21.44
N PHE A 83 21.57 -1.20 20.40
CA PHE A 83 22.00 -1.70 19.10
C PHE A 83 23.51 -1.81 18.92
N PHE A 84 24.32 -1.08 19.70
CA PHE A 84 25.74 -0.90 19.35
C PHE A 84 26.76 -1.21 20.43
N PHE A 85 26.45 -1.22 21.73
CA PHE A 85 27.51 -1.25 22.75
C PHE A 85 27.32 -2.23 23.91
N GLU A 86 26.10 -2.48 24.40
CA GLU A 86 25.90 -3.43 25.50
C GLU A 86 24.62 -4.24 25.32
N SER A 87 24.74 -5.58 25.37
CA SER A 87 23.57 -6.43 25.58
C SER A 87 23.03 -6.11 26.97
N GLN A 88 21.99 -5.29 27.04
CA GLN A 88 21.29 -5.12 28.30
C GLN A 88 20.58 -6.42 28.60
N ASN A 89 20.88 -7.03 29.76
CA ASN A 89 20.00 -8.01 30.36
C ASN A 89 18.74 -7.26 30.78
N LEU A 90 17.84 -7.05 29.82
CA LEU A 90 16.46 -6.69 30.11
C LEU A 90 15.93 -7.85 30.94
N SER A 91 15.77 -7.63 32.25
CA SER A 91 15.30 -8.65 33.20
C SER A 91 13.81 -8.91 33.00
N VAL A 92 13.41 -9.27 31.79
CA VAL A 92 12.02 -9.47 31.43
C VAL A 92 11.77 -10.97 31.44
N LYS A 93 11.79 -11.54 32.65
CA LYS A 93 11.44 -12.95 32.84
C LYS A 93 10.02 -13.17 32.34
N GLY A 94 9.87 -14.11 31.41
CA GLY A 94 8.56 -14.54 30.89
C GLY A 94 8.04 -13.81 29.66
N VAL A 95 8.74 -12.80 29.13
CA VAL A 95 8.34 -12.06 27.91
C VAL A 95 9.31 -12.31 26.76
N GLU A 96 10.39 -13.06 26.98
CA GLU A 96 11.36 -13.45 25.93
C GLU A 96 10.66 -14.14 24.76
N ASN A 97 9.78 -15.10 25.05
CA ASN A 97 8.97 -15.77 24.05
C ASN A 97 8.04 -14.75 23.37
N THR A 98 7.29 -13.95 24.12
CA THR A 98 6.39 -12.93 23.55
C THR A 98 7.11 -11.92 22.63
N LEU A 99 8.31 -11.47 23.00
CA LEU A 99 9.13 -10.57 22.17
C LEU A 99 9.64 -11.29 20.92
N ASN A 100 10.15 -12.51 21.08
CA ASN A 100 10.57 -13.33 19.96
C ASN A 100 9.40 -13.59 19.00
N ASP A 101 8.19 -13.81 19.53
CA ASP A 101 6.98 -14.07 18.77
C ASP A 101 6.54 -12.81 18.03
N TRP A 102 6.55 -11.65 18.70
CA TRP A 102 6.24 -10.36 18.08
C TRP A 102 7.22 -9.97 16.98
N LEU A 103 8.49 -10.29 17.16
CA LEU A 103 9.54 -9.98 16.18
C LEU A 103 9.67 -11.05 15.10
N SER A 104 9.17 -12.27 15.33
CA SER A 104 9.36 -13.40 14.41
C SER A 104 8.88 -13.15 12.98
N PRO A 105 7.78 -12.40 12.70
CA PRO A 105 7.41 -12.00 11.34
C PRO A 105 8.48 -11.20 10.61
N LEU A 106 9.39 -10.53 11.33
CA LEU A 106 10.44 -9.71 10.71
C LEU A 106 11.66 -10.53 10.29
N PHE A 107 11.84 -11.75 10.81
CA PHE A 107 13.08 -12.51 10.62
C PHE A 107 12.93 -14.03 10.45
N LYS A 108 11.73 -14.60 10.52
CA LYS A 108 11.49 -16.03 10.31
C LYS A 108 10.64 -16.23 9.05
N GLU A 109 11.08 -17.18 8.22
CA GLU A 109 10.26 -17.70 7.13
C GLU A 109 9.22 -18.64 7.72
N PHE A 110 7.96 -18.35 7.44
CA PHE A 110 6.85 -19.18 7.86
C PHE A 110 6.32 -19.93 6.64
N ASP A 111 5.91 -21.18 6.85
CA ASP A 111 5.18 -21.98 5.85
C ASP A 111 3.74 -21.48 5.65
N PHE A 112 3.42 -20.32 6.23
CA PHE A 112 2.14 -19.65 6.14
C PHE A 112 2.33 -18.14 6.03
N HIS A 113 1.37 -17.46 5.42
CA HIS A 113 1.29 -15.99 5.45
C HIS A 113 -0.15 -15.53 5.63
N PHE A 114 -0.31 -14.39 6.28
CA PHE A 114 -1.63 -13.81 6.55
C PHE A 114 -2.07 -12.92 5.40
N ILE A 115 -3.36 -12.99 5.09
CA ILE A 115 -3.99 -12.09 4.12
C ILE A 115 -5.24 -11.46 4.74
N LEU A 116 -5.52 -10.22 4.37
CA LEU A 116 -6.79 -9.55 4.62
C LEU A 116 -7.55 -9.49 3.30
N ASP A 117 -8.54 -10.37 3.16
CA ASP A 117 -9.38 -10.41 1.98
C ASP A 117 -10.54 -9.42 2.14
N VAL A 118 -10.59 -8.41 1.28
CA VAL A 118 -11.60 -7.36 1.31
C VAL A 118 -12.65 -7.65 0.25
N SER A 119 -13.90 -7.78 0.65
CA SER A 119 -15.06 -7.84 -0.23
C SER A 119 -15.99 -6.66 0.00
N GLN A 120 -16.93 -6.44 -0.91
CA GLN A 120 -17.96 -5.40 -0.77
C GLN A 120 -19.35 -6.03 -0.79
N GLU A 121 -20.14 -5.78 0.25
CA GLU A 121 -21.54 -6.21 0.35
C GLU A 121 -22.39 -5.08 0.94
N ASN A 122 -23.55 -4.80 0.33
CA ASN A 122 -24.55 -3.86 0.87
C ASN A 122 -23.96 -2.52 1.35
N GLU A 123 -23.06 -1.92 0.56
CA GLU A 123 -22.38 -0.65 0.86
C GLU A 123 -21.34 -0.67 1.98
N MET A 124 -21.09 -1.84 2.56
CA MET A 124 -20.03 -2.07 3.55
C MET A 124 -18.86 -2.79 2.90
N PHE A 125 -17.66 -2.54 3.43
CA PHE A 125 -16.46 -3.30 3.11
C PHE A 125 -16.27 -4.36 4.19
N ILE A 126 -16.24 -5.62 3.78
CA ILE A 126 -16.04 -6.75 4.67
C ILE A 126 -14.60 -7.19 4.56
N ILE A 127 -13.84 -7.07 5.64
CA ILE A 127 -12.48 -7.59 5.74
C ILE A 127 -12.55 -8.95 6.43
N THR A 128 -12.07 -9.97 5.74
CA THR A 128 -12.00 -11.34 6.21
C THR A 128 -10.53 -11.73 6.38
N PRO A 129 -10.03 -11.81 7.63
CA PRO A 129 -8.69 -12.31 7.89
C PRO A 129 -8.59 -13.78 7.50
N LYS A 130 -7.60 -14.11 6.68
CA LYS A 130 -7.31 -15.45 6.21
C LYS A 130 -5.82 -15.74 6.38
N VAL A 131 -5.48 -17.02 6.29
CA VAL A 131 -4.10 -17.49 6.26
C VAL A 131 -3.95 -18.48 5.12
N ILE A 132 -2.87 -18.33 4.38
CA ILE A 132 -2.48 -19.28 3.33
C ILE A 132 -1.46 -20.23 3.93
N ILE A 133 -1.70 -21.53 3.78
CA ILE A 133 -0.82 -22.62 4.20
C ILE A 133 -0.69 -23.55 3.00
N ASP A 134 0.52 -23.84 2.54
CA ASP A 134 0.77 -24.71 1.37
C ASP A 134 -0.10 -24.34 0.13
N ASP A 135 -0.19 -23.05 -0.18
CA ASP A 135 -1.02 -22.46 -1.26
C ASP A 135 -2.55 -22.61 -1.10
N GLU A 136 -3.02 -23.17 0.02
CA GLU A 136 -4.44 -23.24 0.35
C GLU A 136 -4.85 -22.13 1.33
N SER A 137 -5.95 -21.45 1.05
CA SER A 137 -6.47 -20.36 1.86
C SER A 137 -7.51 -20.85 2.88
N PHE A 138 -7.30 -20.52 4.15
CA PHE A 138 -8.20 -20.83 5.27
C PHE A 138 -8.66 -19.57 5.98
N ASN A 139 -9.90 -19.52 6.45
CA ASN A 139 -10.34 -18.43 7.31
C ASN A 139 -9.61 -18.51 8.65
N LEU A 140 -9.16 -17.37 9.14
CA LEU A 140 -8.44 -17.30 10.41
C LEU A 140 -9.35 -17.70 11.58
N SER A 141 -10.62 -17.30 11.56
CA SER A 141 -11.64 -17.66 12.56
C SER A 141 -11.78 -19.17 12.76
N ASP A 142 -11.74 -19.95 11.68
CA ASP A 142 -11.83 -21.41 11.71
C ASP A 142 -10.59 -22.03 12.39
N ILE A 143 -9.41 -21.47 12.11
CA ILE A 143 -8.15 -21.91 12.72
C ILE A 143 -8.09 -21.57 14.21
N LEU A 144 -8.48 -20.34 14.57
CA LEU A 144 -8.58 -19.89 15.97
C LEU A 144 -9.50 -20.80 16.77
N SER A 145 -10.67 -21.15 16.20
CA SER A 145 -11.65 -22.02 16.84
C SER A 145 -11.18 -23.47 16.98
N SER A 146 -10.45 -23.97 15.98
CA SER A 146 -9.97 -25.37 15.97
C SER A 146 -8.80 -25.62 16.93
N GLY A 147 -8.01 -24.59 17.26
CA GLY A 147 -6.80 -24.73 18.08
C GLY A 147 -5.67 -25.53 17.42
N LYS A 148 -5.82 -25.98 16.17
CA LYS A 148 -4.91 -26.95 15.52
C LYS A 148 -3.52 -26.40 15.20
N TYR A 149 -3.40 -25.07 15.05
CA TYR A 149 -2.16 -24.42 14.62
C TYR A 149 -1.69 -23.36 15.63
N PRO A 150 -1.02 -23.76 16.73
CA PRO A 150 -0.60 -22.85 17.79
C PRO A 150 0.28 -21.69 17.30
N GLU A 151 1.17 -21.93 16.33
CA GLU A 151 2.03 -20.88 15.78
C GLU A 151 1.21 -19.81 15.02
N ILE A 152 0.18 -20.20 14.27
CA ILE A 152 -0.69 -19.26 13.55
C ILE A 152 -1.50 -18.43 14.54
N ILE A 153 -2.12 -19.07 15.54
CA ILE A 153 -2.92 -18.41 16.59
C ILE A 153 -2.08 -17.39 17.35
N ARG A 154 -0.82 -17.72 17.62
CA ARG A 154 0.08 -16.83 18.33
C ARG A 154 0.49 -15.63 17.49
N ASN A 155 0.80 -15.86 16.22
CA ASN A 155 1.23 -14.80 15.30
C ASN A 155 0.05 -13.94 14.82
N SER A 156 -1.19 -14.42 14.83
CA SER A 156 -2.36 -13.61 14.42
C SER A 156 -2.62 -12.39 15.28
N ASN A 157 -2.09 -12.35 16.51
CA ASN A 157 -2.17 -11.19 17.39
C ASN A 157 -1.62 -9.91 16.74
N ILE A 158 -0.68 -10.03 15.79
CA ILE A 158 -0.17 -8.88 15.03
C ILE A 158 -1.30 -8.14 14.29
N ILE A 159 -2.32 -8.87 13.82
CA ILE A 159 -3.45 -8.29 13.12
C ILE A 159 -4.27 -7.47 14.12
N SER A 160 -4.67 -8.06 15.25
CA SER A 160 -5.39 -7.36 16.32
C SER A 160 -4.64 -6.13 16.81
N ASP A 161 -3.35 -6.26 17.12
CA ASP A 161 -2.51 -5.16 17.59
C ASP A 161 -2.44 -4.01 16.59
N LEU A 162 -2.37 -4.32 15.29
CA LEU A 162 -2.38 -3.30 14.25
C LEU A 162 -3.70 -2.58 14.21
N PHE A 163 -4.84 -3.26 14.29
CA PHE A 163 -6.16 -2.61 14.30
C PHE A 163 -6.41 -1.81 15.59
N SER A 164 -6.08 -2.36 16.77
CA SER A 164 -6.27 -1.69 18.05
C SER A 164 -5.49 -0.37 18.18
N LYS A 165 -4.31 -0.28 17.55
CA LYS A 165 -3.54 0.98 17.48
C LYS A 165 -4.30 2.12 16.82
N TYR A 166 -5.32 1.82 16.03
CA TYR A 166 -6.17 2.80 15.35
C TYR A 166 -7.58 2.88 15.93
N GLN A 167 -7.77 2.38 17.15
CA GLN A 167 -9.07 2.41 17.85
C GLN A 167 -10.17 1.66 17.10
N LEU A 168 -9.78 0.75 16.20
CA LEU A 168 -10.68 -0.23 15.60
C LEU A 168 -10.68 -1.44 16.52
N ASP A 169 -11.71 -1.54 17.35
CA ASP A 169 -11.90 -2.68 18.24
C ASP A 169 -12.35 -3.87 17.38
N MET A 170 -11.54 -4.93 17.36
CA MET A 170 -11.77 -6.05 16.45
C MET A 170 -11.69 -7.39 17.13
N ASP A 171 -12.64 -8.24 16.74
CA ASP A 171 -12.65 -9.66 17.03
C ASP A 171 -12.24 -10.45 15.78
N LEU A 172 -11.06 -11.07 15.80
CA LEU A 172 -10.58 -11.90 14.69
C LEU A 172 -11.45 -13.15 14.44
N ASN A 173 -12.37 -13.48 15.35
CA ASN A 173 -13.34 -14.54 15.14
C ASN A 173 -14.54 -14.10 14.29
N GLN A 174 -14.62 -12.80 13.95
CA GLN A 174 -15.72 -12.22 13.20
C GLN A 174 -15.22 -11.51 11.94
N THR A 175 -16.11 -11.38 10.97
CA THR A 175 -15.88 -10.52 9.80
C THR A 175 -15.91 -9.06 10.21
N ILE A 176 -14.94 -8.29 9.73
CA ILE A 176 -14.80 -6.88 10.06
C ILE A 176 -15.60 -6.08 9.04
N MET A 177 -16.57 -5.29 9.48
CA MET A 177 -17.39 -4.47 8.59
C MET A 177 -16.98 -3.01 8.74
N LEU A 178 -16.50 -2.41 7.65
CA LEU A 178 -16.14 -1.00 7.58
C LEU A 178 -17.14 -0.26 6.70
N ASP A 179 -17.57 0.91 7.16
CA ASP A 179 -18.24 1.86 6.28
C ASP A 179 -17.21 2.50 5.33
N ILE A 180 -17.69 3.30 4.38
CA ILE A 180 -16.82 3.98 3.41
C ILE A 180 -15.77 4.90 4.05
N LYS A 181 -16.08 5.54 5.18
CA LYS A 181 -15.17 6.48 5.85
C LYS A 181 -14.05 5.71 6.54
N ASP A 182 -14.39 4.65 7.25
CA ASP A 182 -13.44 3.78 7.94
C ASP A 182 -12.61 2.98 6.93
N PHE A 183 -13.21 2.56 5.82
CA PHE A 183 -12.49 1.90 4.72
C PHE A 183 -11.48 2.84 4.04
N LEU A 184 -11.84 4.11 3.80
CA LEU A 184 -10.89 5.10 3.28
C LEU A 184 -9.68 5.24 4.19
N PHE A 185 -9.91 5.32 5.51
CA PHE A 185 -8.83 5.34 6.47
C PHE A 185 -7.97 4.06 6.40
N PHE A 186 -8.61 2.89 6.37
CA PHE A 186 -7.93 1.61 6.21
C PHE A 186 -7.07 1.56 4.95
N ASN A 187 -7.62 1.96 3.80
CA ASN A 187 -6.95 1.93 2.50
C ASN A 187 -5.71 2.82 2.46
N TYR A 188 -5.80 4.06 2.96
CA TYR A 188 -4.68 5.00 2.89
C TYR A 188 -3.64 4.81 4.01
N ALA A 189 -4.08 4.46 5.22
CA ALA A 189 -3.23 4.45 6.40
C ALA A 189 -2.76 3.06 6.82
N LEU A 190 -3.58 2.02 6.60
CA LEU A 190 -3.39 0.70 7.20
C LEU A 190 -2.84 -0.34 6.24
N ILE A 191 -3.26 -0.35 4.97
CA ILE A 191 -2.78 -1.35 3.98
C ILE A 191 -1.25 -1.43 3.96
N LYS A 192 -0.57 -0.28 3.76
CA LYS A 192 0.90 -0.22 3.75
C LYS A 192 1.55 -0.67 5.06
N ARG A 193 0.83 -0.65 6.17
CA ARG A 193 1.34 -1.10 7.47
C ARG A 193 1.16 -2.60 7.60
N PHE A 194 0.04 -3.16 7.15
CA PHE A 194 -0.15 -4.60 7.05
C PHE A 194 0.92 -5.22 6.16
N GLU A 195 1.12 -4.70 4.95
CA GLU A 195 2.12 -5.20 4.00
C GLU A 195 3.54 -5.19 4.60
N LYS A 196 3.91 -4.11 5.32
CA LYS A 196 5.21 -4.01 6.00
C LYS A 196 5.41 -5.00 7.14
N ASN A 197 4.32 -5.55 7.69
CA ASN A 197 4.35 -6.59 8.70
C ASN A 197 4.14 -8.00 8.09
N GLY A 198 4.26 -8.14 6.76
CA GLY A 198 4.11 -9.42 6.07
C GLY A 198 2.67 -9.91 5.97
N ILE A 199 1.69 -8.99 5.99
CA ILE A 199 0.27 -9.29 5.86
C ILE A 199 -0.22 -8.65 4.57
N ASP A 200 -0.59 -9.47 3.60
CA ASP A 200 -1.07 -8.96 2.32
C ASP A 200 -2.52 -8.49 2.43
N VAL A 201 -2.89 -7.48 1.64
CA VAL A 201 -4.28 -7.02 1.56
C VAL A 201 -4.78 -7.23 0.14
N ILE A 202 -5.79 -8.08 -0.01
CA ILE A 202 -6.43 -8.35 -1.29
C ILE A 202 -7.66 -7.45 -1.37
N LEU A 203 -7.64 -6.53 -2.32
CA LEU A 203 -8.76 -5.62 -2.59
C LEU A 203 -9.69 -6.23 -3.67
N PRO A 204 -10.98 -5.86 -3.69
CA PRO A 204 -11.86 -6.18 -4.80
C PRO A 204 -11.30 -5.66 -6.13
N ASP A 205 -11.59 -6.37 -7.21
CA ASP A 205 -11.19 -5.97 -8.58
C ASP A 205 -11.62 -4.53 -8.93
N GLU A 206 -12.77 -4.12 -8.39
CA GLU A 206 -13.31 -2.77 -8.57
C GLU A 206 -12.46 -1.65 -7.94
N LEU A 207 -11.67 -1.98 -6.92
CA LEU A 207 -10.84 -1.03 -6.18
C LEU A 207 -9.36 -1.08 -6.59
N THR A 208 -8.92 -2.17 -7.22
CA THR A 208 -7.56 -2.31 -7.75
C THR A 208 -7.37 -1.56 -9.07
N ILE A 209 -8.42 -1.45 -9.89
CA ILE A 209 -8.33 -0.81 -11.21
C ILE A 209 -8.74 0.66 -11.10
N GLU A 210 -7.81 1.57 -11.39
CA GLU A 210 -8.13 2.99 -11.55
C GLU A 210 -8.86 3.21 -12.88
N LYS A 211 -10.15 3.59 -12.79
CA LYS A 211 -10.93 3.97 -13.97
C LYS A 211 -10.65 5.42 -14.35
N SER A 212 -10.46 5.66 -15.64
CA SER A 212 -10.37 7.02 -16.18
C SER A 212 -11.75 7.65 -16.26
N ALA A 213 -11.84 8.92 -15.90
CA ALA A 213 -13.06 9.71 -16.04
C ALA A 213 -12.87 10.80 -17.11
N LYS A 214 -13.85 10.98 -18.01
CA LYS A 214 -13.76 11.96 -19.10
C LYS A 214 -15.07 12.70 -19.29
N LEU A 215 -14.99 14.01 -19.50
CA LEU A 215 -16.12 14.81 -19.91
C LEU A 215 -16.47 14.50 -21.38
N SER A 216 -17.74 14.13 -21.59
CA SER A 216 -18.33 13.79 -22.88
C SER A 216 -19.52 14.72 -23.16
N LEU A 217 -19.66 15.14 -24.40
CA LEU A 217 -20.83 15.85 -24.88
C LEU A 217 -21.70 14.81 -25.61
N THR A 218 -22.92 14.60 -25.13
CA THR A 218 -23.85 13.63 -25.72
C THR A 218 -25.09 14.33 -26.22
N SER A 219 -25.71 13.79 -27.27
CA SER A 219 -27.05 14.17 -27.68
C SER A 219 -27.83 12.95 -28.12
N ASP A 220 -29.14 12.97 -27.87
CA ASP A 220 -30.08 11.93 -28.29
C ASP A 220 -30.41 12.02 -29.79
N ASP A 221 -30.14 13.18 -30.42
CA ASP A 221 -30.34 13.40 -31.87
C ASP A 221 -29.06 13.05 -32.66
N ASP A 222 -29.23 12.36 -33.79
CA ASP A 222 -28.10 12.01 -34.68
C ASP A 222 -27.71 13.22 -35.57
N PHE A 223 -26.71 13.97 -35.10
CA PHE A 223 -26.18 15.13 -35.79
C PHE A 223 -25.09 14.81 -36.83
N SER A 224 -24.74 13.53 -37.04
CA SER A 224 -23.66 13.11 -37.94
C SER A 224 -23.82 13.57 -39.41
N SER A 225 -25.03 13.94 -39.80
CA SER A 225 -25.38 14.38 -41.15
C SER A 225 -25.50 15.91 -41.32
N LYS A 226 -25.44 16.69 -40.22
CA LYS A 226 -25.54 18.16 -40.28
C LYS A 226 -24.15 18.81 -40.32
N THR A 227 -23.90 19.61 -41.35
CA THR A 227 -22.68 20.42 -41.48
C THR A 227 -22.71 21.73 -40.68
N THR A 228 -23.87 22.13 -40.16
CA THR A 228 -24.05 23.38 -39.41
C THR A 228 -25.02 23.15 -38.23
N LEU A 229 -24.59 23.52 -37.02
CA LEU A 229 -25.40 23.48 -35.80
C LEU A 229 -26.13 24.82 -35.62
N THR A 230 -27.43 24.80 -35.32
CA THR A 230 -28.22 25.99 -34.96
C THR A 230 -28.25 26.20 -33.45
N LEU A 231 -28.64 27.40 -32.98
CA LEU A 231 -28.81 27.69 -31.55
C LEU A 231 -29.81 26.73 -30.87
N ASP A 232 -30.90 26.37 -31.55
CA ASP A 232 -31.88 25.40 -31.04
C ASP A 232 -31.33 23.97 -30.97
N ASP A 233 -30.29 23.65 -31.77
CA ASP A 233 -29.60 22.37 -31.68
C ASP A 233 -28.67 22.33 -30.45
N LEU A 234 -28.25 23.47 -29.90
CA LEU A 234 -27.35 23.57 -28.72
C LEU A 234 -28.04 23.13 -27.42
N ASP A 235 -29.33 23.42 -27.27
CA ASP A 235 -30.14 23.00 -26.12
C ASP A 235 -30.35 21.48 -26.04
N LYS A 236 -29.97 20.74 -27.09
CA LYS A 236 -30.08 19.28 -27.17
C LYS A 236 -28.81 18.55 -26.78
N PHE A 237 -27.74 19.28 -26.46
CA PHE A 237 -26.48 18.70 -26.00
C PHE A 237 -26.43 18.69 -24.48
N ASP A 238 -26.28 17.50 -23.93
CA ASP A 238 -26.08 17.28 -22.51
C ASP A 238 -24.63 16.93 -22.22
N TRP A 239 -24.06 17.65 -21.25
CA TRP A 239 -22.76 17.34 -20.68
C TRP A 239 -22.89 16.15 -19.73
N LYS A 240 -22.15 15.09 -20.04
CA LYS A 240 -22.08 13.87 -19.24
C LYS A 240 -20.63 13.52 -18.92
N VAL A 241 -20.40 12.87 -17.79
CA VAL A 241 -19.10 12.31 -17.41
C VAL A 241 -19.12 10.82 -17.67
N ALA A 242 -18.22 10.36 -18.54
CA ALA A 242 -17.99 8.94 -18.78
C ALA A 242 -16.96 8.40 -17.78
N ILE A 243 -17.27 7.33 -17.07
CA ILE A 243 -16.37 6.62 -16.14
C ILE A 243 -16.31 5.16 -16.58
N GLY A 244 -15.23 4.79 -17.29
CA GLY A 244 -15.20 3.51 -18.01
C GLY A 244 -16.27 3.47 -19.11
N ASP A 245 -17.17 2.48 -19.06
CA ASP A 245 -18.24 2.27 -20.06
C ASP A 245 -19.58 2.93 -19.68
N GLU A 246 -19.69 3.55 -18.49
CA GLU A 246 -20.91 4.18 -18.01
C GLU A 246 -20.84 5.72 -18.12
N THR A 247 -21.99 6.37 -18.32
CA THR A 247 -22.11 7.84 -18.44
C THR A 247 -23.09 8.41 -17.41
N TYR A 248 -22.68 9.48 -16.73
CA TYR A 248 -23.48 10.17 -15.71
C TYR A 248 -23.67 11.65 -16.06
N SER A 249 -24.73 12.28 -15.59
CA SER A 249 -24.88 13.74 -15.67
C SER A 249 -23.86 14.46 -14.77
N LEU A 250 -23.64 15.75 -15.02
CA LEU A 250 -22.76 16.59 -14.20
C LEU A 250 -23.18 16.64 -12.73
N ASN A 251 -24.49 16.77 -12.45
CA ASN A 251 -25.00 16.79 -11.08
C ASN A 251 -24.80 15.46 -10.35
N GLU A 252 -24.98 14.33 -11.04
CA GLU A 252 -24.70 13.01 -10.48
C GLU A 252 -23.21 12.89 -10.17
N PHE A 253 -22.34 13.29 -11.09
CA PHE A 253 -20.89 13.29 -10.88
C PHE A 253 -20.44 14.21 -9.73
N GLU A 254 -21.04 15.39 -9.59
CA GLU A 254 -20.71 16.33 -8.51
C GLU A 254 -21.07 15.74 -7.13
N ASN A 255 -22.23 15.08 -7.02
CA ASN A 255 -22.62 14.37 -5.80
C ASN A 255 -21.72 13.16 -5.51
N LEU A 256 -21.25 12.50 -6.56
CA LEU A 256 -20.36 11.33 -6.49
C LEU A 256 -18.92 11.69 -6.09
N SER A 257 -18.40 12.84 -6.55
CA SER A 257 -17.01 13.27 -6.35
C SER A 257 -16.76 14.01 -5.03
N LYS A 258 -17.79 14.62 -4.43
CA LYS A 258 -17.65 15.47 -3.23
C LYS A 258 -17.14 14.78 -1.96
N ASN A 259 -17.20 13.46 -1.86
CA ASN A 259 -17.09 12.80 -0.56
C ASN A 259 -15.88 11.86 -0.34
N TYR A 260 -15.10 11.49 -1.36
CA TYR A 260 -14.41 10.19 -1.26
C TYR A 260 -12.99 10.08 -1.85
N ALA A 261 -12.19 11.15 -1.90
CA ALA A 261 -10.74 11.08 -2.16
C ALA A 261 -10.31 10.22 -3.38
N GLY A 262 -11.16 10.08 -4.41
CA GLY A 262 -10.91 9.21 -5.57
C GLY A 262 -11.67 7.87 -5.57
N LEU A 263 -12.49 7.55 -4.57
CA LEU A 263 -13.50 6.48 -4.65
C LEU A 263 -14.84 7.07 -5.08
N VAL A 264 -15.58 6.40 -5.95
CA VAL A 264 -16.89 6.85 -6.41
C VAL A 264 -17.86 5.68 -6.43
N LYS A 265 -19.09 5.91 -5.93
CA LYS A 265 -20.14 4.89 -5.89
C LYS A 265 -20.88 4.80 -7.22
N ILE A 266 -20.87 3.64 -7.84
CA ILE A 266 -21.53 3.34 -9.11
C ILE A 266 -22.27 2.01 -8.96
N ASN A 267 -23.58 1.99 -9.22
CA ASN A 267 -24.41 0.78 -9.17
C ASN A 267 -24.19 -0.06 -7.88
N ASN A 268 -24.20 0.61 -6.72
CA ASN A 268 -23.93 0.05 -5.39
C ASN A 268 -22.51 -0.52 -5.15
N LYS A 269 -21.57 -0.30 -6.08
CA LYS A 269 -20.15 -0.65 -5.91
C LYS A 269 -19.29 0.61 -5.79
N TYR A 270 -18.21 0.53 -5.03
CA TYR A 270 -17.22 1.61 -4.98
C TYR A 270 -16.11 1.32 -6.00
N LEU A 271 -15.82 2.29 -6.84
CA LEU A 271 -14.79 2.24 -7.87
C LEU A 271 -13.72 3.27 -7.58
N ARG A 272 -12.46 2.93 -7.86
CA ARG A 272 -11.37 3.90 -7.79
C ARG A 272 -11.28 4.68 -9.12
N ILE A 273 -11.28 5.99 -9.02
CA ILE A 273 -11.15 6.92 -10.14
C ILE A 273 -9.83 7.67 -10.01
N ASN A 274 -9.18 7.88 -11.15
CA ASN A 274 -7.99 8.71 -11.21
C ASN A 274 -8.28 10.14 -10.71
N THR A 275 -7.55 10.58 -9.68
CA THR A 275 -7.72 11.89 -9.05
C THR A 275 -7.37 13.05 -9.97
N ASP A 276 -6.45 12.85 -10.92
CA ASP A 276 -6.08 13.87 -11.91
C ASP A 276 -7.22 14.10 -12.91
N ASP A 277 -7.94 13.04 -13.27
CA ASP A 277 -9.14 13.13 -14.13
C ASP A 277 -10.26 13.87 -13.40
N LEU A 278 -10.48 13.60 -12.10
CA LEU A 278 -11.46 14.33 -11.28
C LEU A 278 -11.14 15.82 -11.20
N ALA A 279 -9.88 16.17 -10.95
CA ALA A 279 -9.44 17.57 -10.90
C ALA A 279 -9.61 18.27 -12.26
N ASN A 280 -9.28 17.58 -13.35
CA ASN A 280 -9.46 18.09 -14.70
C ASN A 280 -10.95 18.29 -15.03
N ILE A 281 -11.83 17.35 -14.67
CA ILE A 281 -13.27 17.49 -14.90
C ILE A 281 -13.81 18.66 -14.09
N ASN A 282 -13.54 18.76 -12.78
CA ASN A 282 -14.01 19.87 -11.95
C ASN A 282 -13.59 21.23 -12.52
N SER A 283 -12.33 21.36 -12.95
CA SER A 283 -11.85 22.59 -13.59
C SER A 283 -12.54 22.91 -14.92
N GLN A 284 -13.02 21.88 -15.64
CA GLN A 284 -13.79 22.06 -16.86
C GLN A 284 -15.24 22.41 -16.54
N THR A 285 -15.86 21.77 -15.53
CA THR A 285 -17.24 22.04 -15.13
C THR A 285 -17.45 23.48 -14.70
N ASP A 286 -16.47 24.06 -13.98
CA ASP A 286 -16.47 25.47 -13.59
C ASP A 286 -16.45 26.42 -14.82
N LEU A 287 -16.00 25.92 -15.97
CA LEU A 287 -15.91 26.66 -17.22
C LEU A 287 -17.06 26.33 -18.19
N ILE A 288 -17.91 25.36 -17.89
CA ILE A 288 -19.07 25.02 -18.74
C ILE A 288 -20.13 26.11 -18.56
N PRO A 289 -20.49 26.86 -19.61
CA PRO A 289 -21.57 27.82 -19.53
C PRO A 289 -22.90 27.08 -19.33
N ILE A 290 -23.72 27.58 -18.41
CA ILE A 290 -25.13 27.22 -18.32
C ILE A 290 -25.78 27.81 -19.59
N ASN A 291 -26.15 26.95 -20.54
CA ASN A 291 -26.52 27.25 -21.95
C ASN A 291 -25.30 27.62 -22.83
N PRO A 292 -24.53 26.62 -23.31
CA PRO A 292 -23.33 26.87 -24.10
C PRO A 292 -23.68 27.55 -25.42
N THR A 293 -23.06 28.69 -25.70
CA THR A 293 -23.18 29.34 -27.01
C THR A 293 -22.30 28.63 -28.05
N GLN A 294 -22.56 28.88 -29.33
CA GLN A 294 -21.71 28.36 -30.42
C GLN A 294 -20.22 28.70 -30.23
N ASN A 295 -19.93 29.88 -29.69
CA ASN A 295 -18.56 30.30 -29.42
C ASN A 295 -17.92 29.50 -28.27
N ASP A 296 -18.71 29.14 -27.26
CA ASP A 296 -18.23 28.35 -26.12
C ASP A 296 -17.92 26.90 -26.52
N LEU A 297 -18.76 26.30 -27.39
CA LEU A 297 -18.48 24.98 -27.95
C LEU A 297 -17.24 24.98 -28.84
N MET A 298 -17.06 26.01 -29.68
CA MET A 298 -15.87 26.14 -30.53
C MET A 298 -14.60 26.32 -29.70
N HIS A 299 -14.64 27.14 -28.66
CA HIS A 299 -13.51 27.29 -27.73
C HIS A 299 -13.20 26.00 -26.98
N PHE A 300 -14.22 25.25 -26.55
CA PHE A 300 -14.02 23.97 -25.88
C PHE A 300 -13.42 22.91 -26.81
N ILE A 301 -13.91 22.81 -28.04
CA ILE A 301 -13.39 21.90 -29.07
C ILE A 301 -11.92 22.26 -29.39
N GLU A 302 -11.62 23.53 -29.63
CA GLU A 302 -10.24 24.00 -29.87
C GLU A 302 -9.31 23.72 -28.68
N TRP A 303 -9.77 23.95 -27.45
CA TRP A 303 -9.01 23.67 -26.24
C TRP A 303 -8.69 22.17 -26.10
N ARG A 304 -9.67 21.29 -26.37
CA ARG A 304 -9.49 19.82 -26.35
C ARG A 304 -8.50 19.35 -27.43
N TYR A 305 -8.54 19.93 -28.63
CA TYR A 305 -7.59 19.64 -29.71
C TYR A 305 -6.17 20.10 -29.40
N ARG A 306 -6.00 21.24 -28.70
CA ARG A 306 -4.68 21.72 -28.27
C ARG A 306 -4.05 20.84 -27.18
N LYS A 307 -4.85 20.36 -26.22
CA LYS A 307 -4.34 19.46 -25.15
C LYS A 307 -4.03 18.04 -25.64
N THR A 308 -4.63 17.56 -26.72
CA THR A 308 -4.41 16.21 -27.27
C THR A 308 -3.29 16.12 -28.31
N GLY A 309 -2.57 17.23 -28.57
CA GLY A 309 -1.31 17.20 -29.34
C GLY A 309 -1.43 17.10 -30.86
N TYR A 310 -2.62 17.32 -31.44
CA TYR A 310 -2.84 17.17 -32.90
C TYR A 310 -2.41 18.37 -33.77
N TRP A 311 -1.69 19.35 -33.21
CA TRP A 311 -1.16 20.51 -33.94
C TRP A 311 0.37 20.46 -34.10
N ASN A 312 0.92 19.32 -34.51
CA ASN A 312 2.31 19.22 -34.95
C ASN A 312 2.44 18.30 -36.18
N LYS A 313 1.66 18.57 -37.25
CA LYS A 313 2.02 18.23 -38.63
C LYS A 313 1.40 19.25 -39.57
N GLY A 314 2.13 20.34 -39.81
CA GLY A 314 1.94 21.28 -40.90
C GLY A 314 3.33 21.74 -41.32
#